data_AF-A0A815UXE1-F1
#
_entry.id   AF-A0A815UXE1-F1
#
_cell.length_a   1.000
_cell.length_b   1.000
_cell.length_c   1.000
_cell.angle_alpha   90.00
_cell.angle_beta   90.00
_cell.angle_gamma   90.00
#
_symmetry.space_group_name_H-M   'P 1'
#
loop_
_entity.id
_entity.type
_entity.pdbx_description
1 polymer ?
#
loop_
_entity_poly.entity_id
_entity_poly.type
_entity_poly.pdbx_seq_one_letter_code
_entity_poly.pdbx_strand_id
1 'polypeptide(L)'
;MRRGCFITHDMLDTFDPSFFGISESEAASVDPGYRLLRSKFVHLMDDAGIPIEQIKGSQTAVYIGQFSTDHQPNVGVYHAASRLSYHFDLHGPRIAIDTACSPSLQTIHLGIQTLRNGEATLAVVGGTNLNYRPET
;
A
#
# COMPACT_ATOMS: atom_id res chain seq x y z
N MET A 1 16.89 -19.88 18.83
CA MET A 1 17.56 -18.85 18.01
C MET A 1 16.58 -17.70 17.80
N ARG A 2 16.99 -16.45 18.05
CA ARG A 2 16.20 -15.26 17.69
C ARG A 2 16.73 -14.74 16.35
N ARG A 3 15.92 -14.83 15.29
CA ARG A 3 16.27 -14.41 13.92
C ARG A 3 15.07 -13.70 13.30
N GLY A 4 15.34 -12.74 12.42
CA GLY A 4 14.34 -12.03 11.63
C GLY A 4 14.98 -11.49 10.35
N CYS A 5 14.16 -11.14 9.38
CA CYS A 5 14.59 -10.37 8.21
C CYS A 5 14.16 -8.93 8.45
N PHE A 6 15.14 -8.03 8.57
CA PHE A 6 14.89 -6.64 8.92
C PHE A 6 15.12 -5.76 7.69
N ILE A 7 14.19 -4.86 7.43
CA ILE A 7 14.42 -3.76 6.50
C ILE A 7 15.32 -2.72 7.15
N THR A 8 16.09 -1.98 6.34
CA THR A 8 16.98 -0.95 6.84
C THR A 8 16.18 0.23 7.38
N HIS A 9 16.73 0.91 8.39
CA HIS A 9 16.12 2.11 8.96
C HIS A 9 15.92 3.19 7.90
N ASP A 10 16.89 3.36 7.00
CA ASP A 10 16.81 4.28 5.86
C ASP A 10 15.57 4.03 4.99
N MET A 11 15.16 2.77 4.81
CA MET A 11 13.97 2.43 4.01
C MET A 11 12.66 2.85 4.69
N LEU A 12 12.63 2.97 6.02
CA LEU A 12 11.46 3.44 6.78
C LEU A 12 11.42 4.95 6.95
N ASP A 13 12.59 5.59 7.04
CA ASP A 13 12.71 7.03 7.34
C ASP A 13 12.70 7.93 6.11
N THR A 14 12.98 7.39 4.92
CA THR A 14 13.02 8.15 3.65
C THR A 14 11.64 8.55 3.11
N PHE A 15 10.59 8.51 3.93
CA PHE A 15 9.28 9.00 3.55
C PHE A 15 9.27 10.53 3.50
N ASP A 16 9.04 11.13 2.32
CA ASP A 16 8.93 12.58 2.12
C ASP A 16 7.48 13.05 2.38
N PRO A 17 7.17 13.63 3.56
CA PRO A 17 5.81 14.05 3.89
C PRO A 17 5.29 15.15 2.96
N SER A 18 6.20 16.02 2.53
CA SER A 18 5.87 17.22 1.74
C SER A 18 5.43 16.85 0.33
N PHE A 19 6.10 15.88 -0.31
CA PHE A 19 5.66 15.28 -1.57
C PHE A 19 4.22 14.74 -1.48
N PHE A 20 3.90 14.16 -0.32
CA PHE A 20 2.62 13.54 -0.02
C PHE A 20 1.56 14.49 0.55
N GLY A 21 1.87 15.80 0.62
CA GLY A 21 0.95 16.85 1.06
C GLY A 21 0.57 16.80 2.54
N ILE A 22 1.38 16.14 3.38
CA ILE A 22 1.13 16.02 4.83
C ILE A 22 2.28 16.61 5.64
N SER A 23 1.98 17.05 6.87
CA SER A 23 3.00 17.59 7.77
C SER A 23 3.91 16.48 8.34
N GLU A 24 5.10 16.84 8.82
CA GLU A 24 5.98 15.88 9.53
C GLU A 24 5.29 15.28 10.77
N SER A 25 4.54 16.10 11.51
CA SER A 25 3.77 15.64 12.68
C SER A 25 2.69 14.64 12.28
N GLU A 26 2.03 14.86 11.14
CA GLU A 26 1.05 13.91 10.62
C GLU A 26 1.74 12.63 10.18
N ALA A 27 2.83 12.71 9.41
CA ALA A 27 3.60 11.56 8.95
C ALA A 27 4.13 10.69 10.10
N ALA A 28 4.56 11.29 11.21
CA ALA A 28 4.98 10.58 12.41
C ALA A 28 3.85 9.73 13.03
N SER A 29 2.59 10.13 12.83
CA SER A 29 1.41 9.39 13.26
C SER A 29 0.92 8.37 12.23
N VAL A 30 1.50 8.31 11.03
CA VAL A 30 1.11 7.34 10.00
C VAL A 30 1.85 6.02 10.20
N ASP A 31 1.11 4.92 10.12
CA ASP A 31 1.66 3.56 10.09
C ASP A 31 2.89 3.46 9.14
N PRO A 32 4.07 3.02 9.62
CA PRO A 32 5.27 2.92 8.81
C PRO A 32 5.10 2.00 7.59
N GLY A 33 4.27 0.96 7.70
CA GLY A 33 3.96 0.05 6.61
C GLY A 33 3.19 0.76 5.50
N TYR A 34 2.24 1.61 5.88
CA TYR A 34 1.50 2.46 4.95
C TYR A 34 2.38 3.58 4.34
N ARG A 35 3.29 4.18 5.12
CA ARG A 35 4.30 5.14 4.57
C ARG A 35 5.15 4.47 3.51
N LEU A 36 5.68 3.28 3.80
CA LEU A 36 6.45 2.49 2.84
C LEU A 36 5.63 2.17 1.59
N LEU A 37 4.36 1.77 1.75
CA LEU A 37 3.46 1.48 0.64
C LEU A 37 3.26 2.70 -0.27
N ARG A 38 3.05 3.90 0.29
CA ARG A 38 2.91 5.14 -0.49
C ARG A 38 4.18 5.46 -1.28
N SER A 39 5.35 5.37 -0.64
CA SER A 39 6.62 5.58 -1.34
C SER A 39 6.84 4.53 -2.44
N LYS A 40 6.46 3.27 -2.22
CA LYS A 40 6.59 2.22 -3.24
C LYS A 40 5.60 2.35 -4.38
N PHE A 41 4.42 2.92 -4.14
CA PHE A 41 3.49 3.25 -5.22
C PHE A 41 4.13 4.23 -6.21
N VAL A 42 4.78 5.30 -5.73
CA VAL A 42 5.43 6.28 -6.63
C VAL A 42 6.50 5.59 -7.48
N HIS A 43 7.39 4.82 -6.84
CA HIS A 43 8.41 4.06 -7.56
C HIS A 43 7.83 3.03 -8.54
N LEU A 44 6.70 2.41 -8.20
CA LEU A 44 6.00 1.48 -9.10
C LEU A 44 5.50 2.20 -10.36
N MET A 45 4.95 3.39 -10.19
CA MET A 45 4.47 4.19 -11.32
C MET A 45 5.62 4.66 -12.21
N ASP A 46 6.74 5.06 -11.60
CA ASP A 46 7.97 5.42 -12.32
C ASP A 46 8.56 4.23 -13.09
N ASP A 47 8.65 3.05 -12.44
CA ASP A 47 9.15 1.81 -13.05
C ASP A 47 8.24 1.35 -14.21
N ALA A 48 6.92 1.49 -14.06
CA ALA A 48 5.96 1.20 -15.11
C ALA A 48 5.99 2.24 -16.26
N GLY A 49 6.66 3.38 -16.08
CA GLY A 49 6.66 4.49 -17.04
C GLY A 49 5.29 5.16 -17.17
N ILE A 50 4.44 5.08 -16.15
CA ILE A 50 3.09 5.65 -16.14
C ILE A 50 3.08 6.85 -15.19
N PRO A 51 2.99 8.10 -15.71
CA PRO A 51 2.83 9.27 -14.85
C PRO A 51 1.54 9.17 -14.03
N ILE A 52 1.63 9.47 -12.72
CA ILE A 52 0.47 9.45 -11.80
C ILE A 52 -0.67 10.33 -12.33
N GLU A 53 -0.36 11.48 -12.92
CA GLU A 53 -1.34 12.39 -13.52
C GLU A 53 -2.20 11.74 -14.63
N GLN A 54 -1.71 10.70 -15.31
CA GLN A 54 -2.47 10.01 -16.35
C GLN A 54 -3.55 9.07 -15.78
N ILE A 55 -3.43 8.66 -14.52
CA ILE A 55 -4.34 7.71 -13.89
C ILE A 55 -5.27 8.35 -12.85
N LYS A 56 -5.13 9.65 -12.58
CA LYS A 56 -6.08 10.40 -11.75
C LYS A 56 -7.49 10.38 -12.37
N GLY A 57 -8.49 10.19 -11.54
CA GLY A 57 -9.90 10.05 -11.93
C GLY A 57 -10.21 8.76 -12.71
N SER A 58 -9.24 7.87 -12.91
CA SER A 58 -9.42 6.71 -13.76
C SER A 58 -10.00 5.51 -12.99
N GLN A 59 -10.55 4.55 -13.74
CA GLN A 59 -10.99 3.26 -13.22
C GLN A 59 -9.77 2.35 -12.95
N THR A 60 -8.87 2.80 -12.07
CA THR A 60 -7.73 2.02 -11.59
C THR A 60 -8.12 1.30 -10.30
N ALA A 61 -8.08 -0.03 -10.32
CA ALA A 61 -8.32 -0.84 -9.13
C ALA A 61 -7.11 -0.84 -8.20
N VAL A 62 -7.33 -1.01 -6.90
CA VAL A 62 -6.28 -1.03 -5.87
C VAL A 62 -6.50 -2.18 -4.89
N TYR A 63 -5.59 -3.16 -4.89
CA TYR A 63 -5.65 -4.33 -4.01
C TYR A 63 -4.40 -4.41 -3.14
N ILE A 64 -4.55 -4.25 -1.83
CA ILE A 64 -3.42 -4.21 -0.90
C ILE A 64 -3.53 -5.33 0.14
N GLY A 65 -2.51 -6.16 0.21
CA GLY A 65 -2.37 -7.25 1.16
C GLY A 65 -1.65 -6.80 2.43
N GLN A 66 -2.28 -6.93 3.59
CA GLN A 66 -1.68 -6.65 4.89
C GLN A 66 -2.26 -7.58 5.94
N PHE A 67 -1.44 -8.04 6.89
CA PHE A 67 -1.90 -8.90 7.99
C PHE A 67 -1.35 -8.51 9.37
N SER A 68 -0.33 -7.63 9.42
CA SER A 68 0.17 -7.06 10.69
C SER A 68 -0.42 -5.67 10.89
N THR A 69 -0.77 -5.35 12.14
CA THR A 69 -1.30 -4.04 12.56
C THR A 69 -0.55 -3.47 13.75
N ASP A 70 0.65 -3.97 14.02
CA ASP A 70 1.28 -3.89 15.34
C ASP A 70 1.67 -2.46 15.76
N HIS A 71 1.92 -1.59 14.78
CA HIS A 71 2.18 -0.18 15.03
C HIS A 71 0.90 0.57 15.43
N GLN A 72 -0.23 0.28 14.78
CA GLN A 72 -1.54 0.88 15.05
C GLN A 72 -2.67 -0.16 14.97
N PRO A 73 -2.95 -0.88 16.07
CA PRO A 73 -3.89 -2.00 16.08
C PRO A 73 -5.33 -1.63 15.72
N ASN A 74 -5.69 -0.34 15.77
CA ASN A 74 -7.04 0.15 15.48
C ASN A 74 -7.18 0.82 14.09
N VAL A 75 -6.12 0.86 13.28
CA VAL A 75 -6.11 1.56 11.98
C VAL A 75 -5.64 0.66 10.82
N GLY A 76 -5.01 -0.48 11.16
CA GLY A 76 -4.29 -1.34 10.22
C GLY A 76 -5.16 -2.36 9.48
N VAL A 77 -4.68 -2.73 8.28
CA VAL A 77 -5.34 -3.52 7.23
C VAL A 77 -6.40 -2.77 6.43
N TYR A 78 -7.56 -2.42 7.01
CA TYR A 78 -8.76 -2.14 6.18
C TYR A 78 -8.73 -0.84 5.36
N HIS A 79 -7.81 0.08 5.66
CA HIS A 79 -7.82 1.41 5.05
C HIS A 79 -6.70 1.64 4.04
N ALA A 80 -5.69 0.77 3.91
CA ALA A 80 -4.54 1.06 3.05
C ALA A 80 -4.93 1.21 1.58
N ALA A 81 -5.70 0.26 1.03
CA ALA A 81 -6.22 0.36 -0.33
C ALA A 81 -7.06 1.63 -0.52
N SER A 82 -8.01 1.88 0.39
CA SER A 82 -8.89 3.04 0.34
C SER A 82 -8.16 4.38 0.43
N ARG A 83 -7.17 4.50 1.33
CA ARG A 83 -6.38 5.73 1.49
C ARG A 83 -5.44 5.93 0.32
N LEU A 84 -4.85 4.86 -0.23
CA LEU A 84 -4.02 4.95 -1.43
C LEU A 84 -4.83 5.42 -2.63
N SER A 85 -6.01 4.82 -2.86
CA SER A 85 -6.95 5.26 -3.89
C SER A 85 -7.37 6.71 -3.70
N TYR A 86 -7.71 7.11 -2.47
CA TYR A 86 -8.10 8.50 -2.18
C TYR A 86 -6.95 9.48 -2.48
N HIS A 87 -5.74 9.15 -2.05
CA HIS A 87 -4.60 10.05 -2.20
C HIS A 87 -4.19 10.25 -3.66
N PHE A 88 -4.24 9.20 -4.48
CA PHE A 88 -3.87 9.24 -5.90
C PHE A 88 -5.07 9.39 -6.85
N ASP A 89 -6.25 9.72 -6.31
CA ASP A 89 -7.49 9.93 -7.07
C ASP A 89 -7.86 8.74 -7.98
N LEU A 90 -7.88 7.52 -7.45
CA LEU A 90 -8.17 6.28 -8.18
C LEU A 90 -9.59 5.79 -7.87
N HIS A 91 -10.40 5.56 -8.91
CA HIS A 91 -11.85 5.40 -8.80
C HIS A 91 -12.32 3.95 -9.06
N GLY A 92 -11.40 3.03 -9.34
CA GLY A 92 -11.73 1.61 -9.49
C GLY A 92 -11.99 0.89 -8.16
N PRO A 93 -12.28 -0.43 -8.20
CA PRO A 93 -12.46 -1.24 -7.00
C PRO A 93 -11.24 -1.18 -6.07
N ARG A 94 -11.48 -1.06 -4.76
CA ARG A 94 -10.41 -0.90 -3.75
C ARG A 94 -10.65 -1.80 -2.56
N ILE A 95 -9.76 -2.76 -2.34
CA ILE A 95 -9.93 -3.78 -1.30
C ILE A 95 -8.61 -4.02 -0.59
N ALA A 96 -8.67 -4.00 0.74
CA ALA A 96 -7.60 -4.52 1.58
C ALA A 96 -7.86 -6.01 1.86
N ILE A 97 -6.82 -6.84 1.70
CA ILE A 97 -6.91 -8.30 1.84
C ILE A 97 -6.02 -8.75 2.99
N ASP A 98 -6.62 -9.51 3.90
CA ASP A 98 -5.89 -10.27 4.91
C ASP A 98 -6.26 -11.74 4.79
N THR A 99 -5.30 -12.53 4.32
CA THR A 99 -5.35 -13.99 4.35
C THR A 99 -4.06 -14.56 4.90
N ALA A 100 -3.54 -13.89 5.92
CA ALA A 100 -2.32 -14.22 6.65
C ALA A 100 -1.09 -14.36 5.74
N CYS A 101 -0.70 -15.59 5.39
CA CYS A 101 0.53 -15.86 4.63
C CYS A 101 0.35 -15.74 3.11
N SER A 102 -0.88 -15.62 2.62
CA SER A 102 -1.18 -15.57 1.17
C SER A 102 -1.78 -14.28 0.60
N PRO A 103 -1.74 -13.10 1.28
CA PRO A 103 -2.50 -11.94 0.84
C PRO A 103 -1.97 -11.39 -0.49
N SER A 104 -0.65 -11.38 -0.71
CA SER A 104 -0.04 -10.87 -1.95
C SER A 104 -0.42 -11.69 -3.19
N LEU A 105 -0.64 -12.99 -3.04
CA LEU A 105 -1.09 -13.83 -4.17
C LEU A 105 -2.55 -13.54 -4.49
N GLN A 106 -3.36 -13.28 -3.46
CA GLN A 106 -4.78 -12.95 -3.64
C GLN A 106 -4.99 -11.56 -4.23
N THR A 107 -4.17 -10.56 -3.87
CA THR A 107 -4.24 -9.24 -4.51
C THR A 107 -3.96 -9.33 -6.01
N ILE A 108 -2.97 -10.14 -6.40
CA ILE A 108 -2.68 -10.39 -7.82
C ILE A 108 -3.86 -11.08 -8.49
N HIS A 109 -4.41 -12.14 -7.86
CA HIS A 109 -5.56 -12.85 -8.39
C HIS A 109 -6.74 -11.91 -8.65
N LEU A 110 -7.11 -11.08 -7.67
CA LEU A 110 -8.19 -10.11 -7.82
C LEU A 110 -7.89 -9.07 -8.91
N GLY A 111 -6.67 -8.52 -8.95
CA GLY A 111 -6.27 -7.59 -10.01
C GLY A 111 -6.45 -8.18 -11.41
N ILE A 112 -6.05 -9.43 -11.61
CA ILE A 112 -6.23 -10.14 -12.89
C ILE A 112 -7.72 -10.31 -13.22
N GLN A 113 -8.55 -10.72 -12.25
CA GLN A 113 -9.99 -10.91 -12.48
C GLN A 113 -10.67 -9.59 -12.86
N THR A 114 -10.38 -8.51 -12.14
CA THR A 114 -10.97 -7.20 -12.36
C THR A 114 -10.62 -6.62 -13.73
N LEU A 115 -9.38 -6.81 -14.19
CA LEU A 115 -8.99 -6.44 -15.56
C LEU A 115 -9.72 -7.29 -16.61
N ARG A 116 -9.83 -8.61 -16.39
CA ARG A 116 -10.53 -9.52 -17.32
C ARG A 116 -12.02 -9.25 -17.42
N ASN A 117 -12.65 -8.83 -16.33
CA ASN A 117 -14.07 -8.51 -16.26
C ASN A 117 -14.39 -7.10 -16.80
N GLY A 118 -13.37 -6.28 -17.09
CA GLY A 118 -13.56 -4.90 -17.53
C GLY A 118 -14.04 -3.96 -16.43
N GLU A 119 -13.90 -4.34 -15.16
CA GLU A 119 -14.24 -3.51 -13.99
C GLU A 119 -13.23 -2.36 -13.78
N ALA A 120 -12.02 -2.53 -14.30
CA ALA A 120 -10.95 -1.55 -14.28
C ALA A 120 -10.08 -1.67 -15.53
N THR A 121 -9.41 -0.58 -15.92
CA THR A 121 -8.46 -0.55 -17.05
C THR A 121 -7.01 -0.69 -16.60
N LEU A 122 -6.75 -0.45 -15.31
CA LEU A 122 -5.47 -0.64 -14.65
C LEU A 122 -5.72 -1.25 -13.26
N ALA A 123 -4.79 -2.05 -12.76
CA ALA A 123 -4.86 -2.62 -11.42
C ALA A 123 -3.52 -2.48 -10.71
N VAL A 124 -3.54 -1.81 -9.55
CA VAL A 124 -2.41 -1.71 -8.64
C VAL A 124 -2.58 -2.79 -7.58
N VAL A 125 -1.64 -3.72 -7.54
CA VAL A 125 -1.64 -4.85 -6.61
C VAL A 125 -0.37 -4.84 -5.79
N GLY A 126 -0.45 -5.15 -4.51
CA GLY A 126 0.73 -5.20 -3.66
C GLY A 126 0.41 -5.59 -2.23
N GLY A 127 1.41 -5.51 -1.37
CA GLY A 127 1.23 -5.76 0.05
C GLY A 127 2.41 -5.28 0.87
N THR A 128 2.18 -5.12 2.17
CA THR A 128 3.23 -4.73 3.11
C THR A 128 3.02 -5.43 4.45
N ASN A 129 4.12 -5.81 5.09
CA ASN A 129 4.08 -6.41 6.41
C ASN A 129 5.31 -5.98 7.20
N LEU A 130 5.08 -5.46 8.40
CA LEU A 130 6.13 -5.01 9.31
C LEU A 130 5.84 -5.49 10.72
N ASN A 131 6.72 -6.31 11.26
CA ASN A 131 6.74 -6.63 12.68
C ASN A 131 7.41 -5.46 13.40
N TYR A 132 6.59 -4.52 13.88
CA TYR A 132 7.09 -3.28 14.50
C TYR A 132 7.40 -3.46 15.99
N ARG A 133 6.67 -4.34 16.66
CA ARG A 133 6.79 -4.59 18.09
C ARG A 133 7.44 -5.95 18.35
N PRO A 134 8.19 -6.11 19.45
CA PRO A 134 8.85 -7.38 19.76
C PRO A 134 7.89 -8.46 20.25
N GLU A 135 6.64 -8.12 20.57
CA GLU A 135 5.60 -9.07 20.99
C GLU A 135 4.92 -9.81 19.84
N THR A 136 5.25 -9.49 18.58
CA THR A 136 4.75 -10.17 17.37
C THR A 136 5.61 -11.36 16.94
#